data_AF-A0A2N1P071-F1
#
_entry.id   AF-A0A2N1P071-F1
#
_cell.length_a   1.000
_cell.length_b   1.000
_cell.length_c   1.000
_cell.angle_alpha   90.00
_cell.angle_beta   90.00
_cell.angle_gamma   90.00
#
_symmetry.space_group_name_H-M   'P 1'
#
loop_
_entity.id
_entity.type
_entity.pdbx_description
1 polymer ?
#
loop_
_entity_poly.entity_id
_entity_poly.type
_entity_poly.pdbx_seq_one_letter_code
_entity_poly.pdbx_strand_id
1 'polypeptide(L)'
;MFEEKKTDYTKSGSKEIHVSSPGSGPWAVKSTQAINWWSLNIPSDSIVIVKVIDKSTDKVVFEDKSKCGTGTINFEISEDWNVKHEFIAVVYLKDNEECKGFSEKFKIFKTEEYGYGGGYKKEY
;
A
#
# COMPACT_ATOMS: atom_id res chain seq x y z
N MET A 1 25.40 46.84 -3.33
CA MET A 1 25.73 45.42 -3.04
C MET A 1 24.47 44.79 -2.51
N PHE A 2 23.81 43.93 -3.29
CA PHE A 2 22.69 43.15 -2.79
C PHE A 2 23.29 41.91 -2.14
N GLU A 3 23.12 41.82 -0.83
CA GLU A 3 23.52 40.65 -0.05
C GLU A 3 22.50 39.55 -0.35
N GLU A 4 22.89 38.60 -1.19
CA GLU A 4 22.12 37.38 -1.42
C GLU A 4 22.01 36.64 -0.09
N LYS A 5 20.81 36.69 0.51
CA LYS A 5 20.46 35.81 1.63
C LYS A 5 20.58 34.38 1.13
N LYS A 6 21.68 33.71 1.50
CA LYS A 6 21.77 32.24 1.47
C LYS A 6 20.65 31.72 2.37
N THR A 7 19.57 31.27 1.75
CA THR A 7 18.54 30.49 2.43
C THR A 7 19.18 29.18 2.83
N ASP A 8 19.42 29.05 4.13
CA ASP A 8 19.89 27.83 4.77
C ASP A 8 18.80 26.76 4.56
N TYR A 9 19.00 25.85 3.61
CA TYR A 9 18.12 24.70 3.33
C TYR A 9 18.20 23.62 4.43
N THR A 10 18.58 23.98 5.65
CA THR A 10 18.76 23.07 6.78
C THR A 10 17.50 23.01 7.65
N LYS A 11 16.40 22.61 7.02
CA LYS A 11 15.34 21.89 7.71
C LYS A 11 14.69 20.89 6.75
N SER A 12 15.52 20.09 6.08
CA SER A 12 15.02 18.89 5.40
C SER A 12 14.37 18.03 6.50
N GLY A 13 13.04 17.97 6.52
CA GLY A 13 12.35 17.09 7.44
C GLY A 13 12.81 15.65 7.23
N SER A 14 12.53 14.78 8.21
CA SER A 14 12.82 13.36 8.05
C SER A 14 12.15 12.83 6.77
N LYS A 15 12.81 11.88 6.09
CA LYS A 15 12.19 11.17 4.95
C LYS A 15 11.06 10.33 5.51
N GLU A 16 9.87 10.49 4.96
CA GLU A 16 8.68 9.82 5.47
C GLU A 16 7.84 9.26 4.33
N ILE A 17 7.24 8.09 4.57
CA ILE A 17 6.24 7.47 3.71
C ILE A 17 5.06 7.11 4.61
N HIS A 18 3.87 7.58 4.23
CA HIS A 18 2.62 7.32 4.94
C HIS A 18 1.69 6.54 4.02
N VAL A 19 1.14 5.44 4.51
CA VAL A 19 0.25 4.56 3.75
C VAL A 19 -1.16 4.67 4.33
N SER A 20 -2.13 5.02 3.50
CA SER A 20 -3.52 5.29 3.91
C SER A 20 -4.50 4.17 3.57
N SER A 21 -4.09 3.20 2.75
CA SER A 21 -4.90 2.03 2.43
C SER A 21 -4.02 0.83 2.08
N PRO A 22 -4.54 -0.42 2.14
CA PRO A 22 -5.92 -0.80 2.46
C PRO A 22 -6.33 -0.52 3.90
N GLY A 23 -7.63 -0.34 4.15
CA GLY A 23 -8.18 -0.34 5.50
C GLY A 23 -8.41 -1.76 6.03
N SER A 24 -8.83 -1.87 7.29
CA SER A 24 -8.97 -3.15 8.01
C SER A 24 -9.80 -4.28 7.37
N GLY A 25 -10.74 -3.98 6.45
CA GLY A 25 -11.59 -4.99 5.82
C GLY A 25 -12.71 -5.52 6.75
N PRO A 26 -13.28 -6.72 6.48
CA PRO A 26 -12.73 -7.76 5.63
C PRO A 26 -13.02 -7.52 4.14
N TRP A 27 -12.05 -7.85 3.29
CA TRP A 27 -12.16 -7.70 1.84
C TRP A 27 -12.48 -9.02 1.15
N ALA A 28 -13.31 -8.98 0.12
CA ALA A 28 -13.68 -10.19 -0.60
C ALA A 28 -12.48 -10.74 -1.39
N VAL A 29 -12.27 -12.05 -1.35
CA VAL A 29 -11.42 -12.75 -2.33
C VAL A 29 -11.91 -12.41 -3.75
N LYS A 30 -10.98 -12.21 -4.69
CA LYS A 30 -11.16 -11.64 -6.05
C LYS A 30 -11.57 -10.17 -6.13
N SER A 31 -11.71 -9.46 -5.00
CA SER A 31 -11.92 -8.02 -5.07
C SER A 31 -10.61 -7.28 -5.37
N THR A 32 -10.70 -6.24 -6.17
CA THR A 32 -9.61 -5.28 -6.37
C THR A 32 -9.56 -4.32 -5.19
N GLN A 33 -8.39 -4.22 -4.58
CA GLN A 33 -8.08 -3.29 -3.51
C GLN A 33 -6.97 -2.32 -3.96
N ALA A 34 -6.80 -1.24 -3.22
CA ALA A 34 -5.80 -0.21 -3.52
C ALA A 34 -4.85 0.00 -2.35
N ILE A 35 -3.56 0.14 -2.67
CA ILE A 35 -2.52 0.63 -1.76
C ILE A 35 -2.26 2.08 -2.13
N ASN A 36 -2.61 2.99 -1.22
CA ASN A 36 -2.44 4.43 -1.39
C ASN A 36 -1.37 4.93 -0.43
N TRP A 37 -0.52 5.83 -0.91
CA TRP A 37 0.51 6.45 -0.07
C TRP A 37 0.79 7.90 -0.48
N TRP A 38 1.48 8.60 0.41
CA TRP A 38 2.14 9.87 0.14
C TRP A 38 3.48 9.91 0.88
N SER A 39 4.44 10.70 0.38
CA SER A 39 5.77 10.82 0.97
C SER A 39 6.21 12.27 1.15
N LEU A 40 7.04 12.53 2.16
CA LEU A 40 7.63 13.84 2.43
C LEU A 40 9.16 13.78 2.42
N ASN A 41 9.79 14.86 1.94
CA ASN A 41 11.24 15.05 1.93
C ASN A 41 12.01 13.97 1.15
N ILE A 42 11.37 13.34 0.16
CA ILE A 42 11.98 12.37 -0.76
C ILE A 42 11.92 12.94 -2.20
N PRO A 43 13.02 12.89 -2.97
CA PRO A 43 13.01 13.26 -4.38
C PRO A 43 11.93 12.51 -5.18
N SER A 44 11.22 13.19 -6.07
CA SER A 44 10.07 12.62 -6.80
C SER A 44 10.46 11.57 -7.85
N ASP A 45 11.73 11.52 -8.23
CA ASP A 45 12.32 10.51 -9.12
C ASP A 45 12.76 9.25 -8.38
N SER A 46 12.79 9.28 -7.04
CA SER A 46 13.05 8.10 -6.21
C SER A 46 11.98 7.04 -6.41
N ILE A 47 12.37 5.78 -6.23
CA ILE A 47 11.50 4.62 -6.42
C ILE A 47 11.07 4.04 -5.08
N VAL A 48 9.79 3.79 -4.91
CA VAL A 48 9.24 2.99 -3.81
C VAL A 48 8.97 1.57 -4.26
N ILE A 49 9.17 0.63 -3.35
CA ILE A 49 8.67 -0.74 -3.47
C ILE A 49 7.41 -0.86 -2.64
N VAL A 50 6.40 -1.50 -3.20
CA VAL A 50 5.07 -1.70 -2.62
C VAL A 50 4.85 -3.19 -2.46
N LYS A 51 4.49 -3.64 -1.26
CA LYS A 51 4.25 -5.06 -0.97
C LYS A 51 2.97 -5.27 -0.17
N VAL A 52 2.35 -6.43 -0.35
CA VAL A 52 1.42 -7.01 0.63
C VAL A 52 2.10 -8.23 1.24
N ILE A 53 2.12 -8.27 2.57
CA ILE A 53 2.73 -9.33 3.36
C ILE A 53 1.64 -10.07 4.13
N ASP A 54 1.61 -11.39 4.01
CA ASP A 54 0.89 -12.27 4.92
C ASP A 54 1.62 -12.28 6.27
N LYS A 55 1.02 -11.69 7.31
CA LYS A 55 1.66 -11.57 8.63
C LYS A 55 1.75 -12.88 9.40
N SER A 56 0.97 -13.89 9.03
CA SER A 56 1.00 -15.20 9.68
C SER A 56 2.17 -16.05 9.16
N THR A 57 2.61 -15.84 7.91
CA THR A 57 3.71 -16.60 7.29
C THR A 57 4.95 -15.77 6.94
N ASP A 58 4.85 -14.44 7.07
CA ASP A 58 5.82 -13.44 6.62
C ASP A 58 6.16 -13.52 5.11
N LYS A 59 5.26 -14.12 4.33
CA LYS A 59 5.40 -14.25 2.87
C LYS A 59 4.88 -13.00 2.16
N VAL A 60 5.62 -12.54 1.16
CA VAL A 60 5.14 -11.53 0.20
C VAL A 60 4.13 -12.18 -0.75
N VAL A 61 2.90 -11.67 -0.77
CA VAL A 61 1.79 -12.19 -1.58
C VAL A 61 1.43 -11.26 -2.75
N PHE A 62 1.94 -10.04 -2.73
CA PHE A 62 1.90 -9.08 -3.83
C PHE A 62 3.12 -8.16 -3.75
N GLU A 63 3.72 -7.82 -4.88
CA GLU A 63 4.85 -6.88 -4.97
C GLU A 63 4.77 -6.08 -6.27
N ASP A 64 5.03 -4.79 -6.17
CA ASP A 64 5.16 -3.88 -7.31
C ASP A 64 6.07 -2.69 -6.93
N LYS A 65 6.30 -1.76 -7.86
CA LYS A 65 7.12 -0.56 -7.67
C LYS A 65 6.48 0.66 -8.30
N SER A 66 6.74 1.83 -7.72
CA SER A 66 6.27 3.10 -8.27
C SER A 66 7.23 4.24 -7.93
N LYS A 67 6.93 5.45 -8.41
CA LYS A 67 7.66 6.65 -8.01
C LYS A 67 7.22 7.12 -6.61
N CYS A 68 8.10 7.82 -5.92
CA CYS A 68 7.77 8.58 -4.71
C CYS A 68 6.76 9.70 -4.99
N GLY A 69 6.29 10.32 -3.92
CA GLY A 69 5.20 11.30 -3.95
C GLY A 69 3.88 10.65 -3.53
N THR A 70 2.79 11.08 -4.13
CA THR A 70 1.47 10.45 -3.97
C THR A 70 1.29 9.36 -5.02
N GLY A 71 0.84 8.18 -4.61
CA GLY A 71 0.62 7.09 -5.55
C GLY A 71 -0.45 6.11 -5.09
N THR A 72 -0.89 5.33 -6.07
CA THR A 72 -1.88 4.28 -5.94
C THR A 72 -1.43 3.07 -6.74
N ILE A 73 -1.44 1.89 -6.13
CA ILE A 73 -1.32 0.62 -6.83
C ILE A 73 -2.53 -0.23 -6.50
N ASN A 74 -3.19 -0.75 -7.54
CA ASN A 74 -4.28 -1.68 -7.39
C ASN A 74 -3.74 -3.11 -7.38
N PHE A 75 -4.31 -3.96 -6.54
CA PHE A 75 -4.02 -5.38 -6.51
C PHE A 75 -5.32 -6.17 -6.35
N GLU A 76 -5.35 -7.38 -6.87
CA GLU A 76 -6.45 -8.31 -6.64
C GLU A 76 -6.11 -9.25 -5.48
N ILE A 77 -7.07 -9.49 -4.58
CA ILE A 77 -6.93 -10.53 -3.55
C ILE A 77 -7.10 -11.88 -4.23
N SER A 78 -5.99 -12.58 -4.45
CA SER A 78 -5.99 -13.87 -5.13
C SER A 78 -6.67 -14.97 -4.30
N GLU A 79 -7.19 -16.00 -4.99
CA GLU A 79 -7.89 -17.14 -4.37
C GLU A 79 -7.00 -18.01 -3.47
N ASP A 80 -5.69 -17.98 -3.69
CA ASP A 80 -4.71 -18.76 -2.92
C ASP A 80 -4.35 -18.11 -1.56
N TRP A 81 -4.81 -16.89 -1.30
CA TRP A 81 -4.58 -16.22 -0.02
C TRP A 81 -5.41 -16.87 1.08
N ASN A 82 -4.79 -17.10 2.24
CA ASN A 82 -5.45 -17.78 3.34
C ASN A 82 -6.39 -16.83 4.10
N VAL A 83 -7.70 -17.09 4.05
CA VAL A 83 -8.74 -16.29 4.71
C VAL A 83 -8.65 -16.23 6.23
N LYS A 84 -7.89 -17.13 6.86
CA LYS A 84 -7.66 -17.10 8.32
C LYS A 84 -6.52 -16.19 8.73
N HIS A 85 -5.73 -15.70 7.77
CA HIS A 85 -4.54 -14.88 8.03
C HIS A 85 -4.88 -13.39 8.05
N GLU A 86 -3.96 -12.61 8.62
CA GLU A 86 -3.95 -11.15 8.54
C GLU A 86 -2.87 -10.70 7.56
N PHE A 87 -3.17 -9.65 6.80
CA PHE A 87 -2.29 -9.10 5.79
C PHE A 87 -1.97 -7.65 6.13
N ILE A 88 -0.86 -7.14 5.64
CA ILE A 88 -0.50 -5.72 5.75
C ILE A 88 0.14 -5.25 4.46
N ALA A 89 -0.16 -4.02 4.04
CA ALA A 89 0.59 -3.38 2.97
C ALA A 89 1.74 -2.56 3.54
N VAL A 90 2.88 -2.61 2.88
CA VAL A 90 4.06 -1.80 3.19
C VAL A 90 4.56 -1.10 1.93
N VAL A 91 4.90 0.17 2.06
CA VAL A 91 5.56 0.95 1.02
C VAL A 91 6.88 1.45 1.59
N TYR A 92 7.99 1.17 0.91
CA TYR A 92 9.31 1.57 1.38
C TYR A 92 10.17 2.13 0.25
N LEU A 93 11.10 3.03 0.61
CA LEU A 93 12.05 3.59 -0.34
C LEU A 93 13.06 2.51 -0.76
N LYS A 94 13.21 2.28 -2.07
CA LYS A 94 14.05 1.21 -2.61
C LYS A 94 15.50 1.26 -2.10
N ASP A 95 16.07 2.46 -1.98
CA ASP A 95 17.46 2.65 -1.56
C ASP A 95 17.62 2.80 -0.04
N ASN A 96 16.51 2.78 0.73
CA ASN A 96 16.51 2.79 2.19
C ASN A 96 15.22 2.15 2.75
N GLU A 97 15.27 0.86 3.06
CA GLU A 97 14.11 0.11 3.58
C GLU A 97 13.68 0.50 5.01
N GLU A 98 14.45 1.34 5.70
CA GLU A 98 14.04 1.92 6.99
C GLU A 98 13.02 3.04 6.80
N CYS A 99 13.06 3.72 5.65
CA CYS A 99 12.05 4.70 5.28
C CYS A 99 10.85 3.98 4.67
N LYS A 100 9.86 3.69 5.52
CA LYS A 100 8.66 2.93 5.14
C LYS A 100 7.41 3.37 5.88
N GLY A 101 6.28 3.15 5.24
CA GLY A 101 4.94 3.27 5.83
C GLY A 101 4.20 1.95 5.75
N PHE A 102 3.25 1.77 6.66
CA PHE A 102 2.40 0.58 6.74
C PHE A 102 0.93 0.98 6.66
N SER A 103 0.12 0.18 5.99
CA SER A 103 -1.33 0.27 6.10
C SER A 103 -1.81 -0.24 7.46
N GLU A 104 -3.11 -0.15 7.71
CA GLU A 104 -3.74 -1.01 8.70
C GLU A 104 -3.57 -2.49 8.30
N LYS A 105 -3.57 -3.37 9.30
CA LYS A 105 -3.71 -4.80 9.04
C LYS A 105 -5.12 -5.06 8.53
N PHE A 106 -5.26 -5.94 7.55
CA PHE A 106 -6.56 -6.28 7.00
C PHE A 106 -6.80 -7.79 6.91
N LYS A 107 -8.08 -8.16 6.89
CA LYS A 107 -8.56 -9.53 6.73
C LYS A 107 -9.26 -9.69 5.39
N ILE A 108 -9.42 -10.94 4.96
CA ILE A 108 -10.13 -11.29 3.72
C ILE A 108 -11.18 -12.37 3.99
N PHE A 109 -12.15 -12.52 3.10
CA PHE A 109 -13.20 -13.53 3.21
C PHE A 109 -13.61 -14.08 1.84
N LYS A 110 -14.13 -15.32 1.80
CA LYS A 110 -14.74 -15.89 0.60
C LYS A 110 -16.20 -15.48 0.51
N THR A 111 -16.61 -14.95 -0.64
CA THR A 111 -17.99 -14.50 -0.89
C THR A 111 -19.01 -15.64 -0.84
N GLU A 112 -18.61 -16.84 -1.29
CA GLU A 112 -19.43 -18.07 -1.23
C GLU A 112 -19.82 -18.45 0.21
N GLU A 113 -18.97 -18.14 1.18
CA GLU A 113 -19.19 -18.45 2.61
C GLU A 113 -19.96 -17.33 3.33
N TYR A 114 -20.02 -16.12 2.77
CA TYR A 114 -20.54 -14.91 3.42
C TYR A 114 -21.96 -14.48 3.00
N GLY A 115 -22.70 -15.33 2.27
CA GLY A 115 -24.12 -15.12 1.99
C GLY A 115 -24.47 -13.93 1.10
N TYR A 116 -23.50 -13.18 0.56
CA TYR A 116 -23.73 -12.12 -0.42
C TYR A 116 -23.83 -12.70 -1.84
N GLY A 117 -24.78 -13.61 -2.02
CA GLY A 117 -25.30 -14.03 -3.33
C GLY A 117 -26.28 -12.99 -3.88
N GLY A 118 -25.83 -11.76 -4.07
CA GLY A 118 -26.60 -10.69 -4.74
C GLY A 118 -26.43 -10.79 -6.25
N GLY A 119 -27.14 -11.72 -6.88
CA GLY A 119 -27.09 -11.94 -8.32
C GLY A 119 -27.59 -10.72 -9.11
N TYR A 120 -26.81 -10.30 -10.08
CA TYR A 120 -27.35 -9.68 -11.29
C TYR A 120 -27.09 -10.64 -12.45
N LYS A 121 -27.96 -11.63 -12.62
CA LYS A 121 -28.12 -12.26 -13.93
C LYS A 121 -28.78 -11.21 -14.83
N LYS A 122 -27.99 -10.60 -15.72
CA LYS A 122 -28.55 -10.01 -16.94
C LYS A 122 -28.87 -11.16 -17.88
N GLU A 123 -30.13 -11.55 -17.93
CA GLU A 123 -30.65 -12.29 -19.06
C GLU A 123 -30.88 -11.28 -20.20
N TYR A 124 -30.22 -11.52 -21.33
CA TYR A 124 -30.55 -10.94 -22.63
C TYR A 124 -31.24 -12.03 -23.45
#